data_AF-A0A7Z8Z7Y5-F1
#
_entry.id   AF-A0A7Z8Z7Y5-F1
#
_cell.length_a   1.000
_cell.length_b   1.000
_cell.length_c   1.000
_cell.angle_alpha   90.00
_cell.angle_beta   90.00
_cell.angle_gamma   90.00
#
_symmetry.space_group_name_H-M   'P 1'
#
loop_
_entity.id
_entity.type
_entity.pdbx_description
1 polymer ?
#
loop_
_entity_poly.entity_id
_entity_poly.type
_entity_poly.pdbx_seq_one_letter_code
_entity_poly.pdbx_strand_id
1 'polypeptide(L)'
;MNLARYLVIQAIKSKKIRGRSALRPLDISGLSQLLVQVSNLIVDCPEIQRLDIHPLLASGNEFTALDVTLGLAPFTGDSESRLAIRPYPQQQEEWVVLKNGERCLFRPILPEDEPQLLAFIAQVTKEDLYYRYFSEINEFTHDDLANMTQIDYDREMAFVAVRASAEGSEILGVTRAISDPDNIDAEFAVLVRSDLKGLGLGRRLMEKLITYTQSHGLQRLNGITMPNNRGMIALARKLGFKVDIQLEDGIVSLSCNFQRNNHKLTTAIVDHFSG
;
A
#
# COMPACT_ATOMS: atom_id res chain seq x y z
N MET A 1 11.95 7.86 -2.21
CA MET A 1 13.18 8.68 -2.03
C MET A 1 13.66 8.72 -0.57
N ASN A 2 12.76 8.85 0.40
CA ASN A 2 13.13 9.01 1.82
C ASN A 2 13.85 7.79 2.42
N LEU A 3 13.42 6.55 2.10
CA LEU A 3 14.11 5.33 2.55
C LEU A 3 15.56 5.26 2.06
N ALA A 4 15.78 5.46 0.75
CA ALA A 4 17.13 5.47 0.17
C ALA A 4 18.03 6.51 0.83
N ARG A 5 17.50 7.73 1.05
CA ARG A 5 18.20 8.79 1.78
C ARG A 5 18.55 8.39 3.21
N TYR A 6 17.60 7.79 3.94
CA TYR A 6 17.83 7.30 5.31
C TYR A 6 18.93 6.23 5.35
N LEU A 7 18.88 5.25 4.44
CA LEU A 7 19.89 4.19 4.33
C LEU A 7 21.28 4.75 4.01
N VAL A 8 21.38 5.75 3.11
CA VAL A 8 22.65 6.43 2.81
C VAL A 8 23.19 7.15 4.05
N ILE A 9 22.35 7.89 4.78
CA ILE A 9 22.74 8.57 6.01
C ILE A 9 23.22 7.57 7.07
N GLN A 10 22.52 6.44 7.23
CA GLN A 10 22.89 5.37 8.15
C GLN A 10 24.20 4.68 7.74
N ALA A 11 24.44 4.48 6.44
CA ALA A 11 25.67 3.92 5.89
C ALA A 11 26.88 4.85 6.10
N ILE A 12 26.69 6.16 6.03
CA ILE A 12 27.71 7.15 6.39
C ILE A 12 28.01 7.11 7.89
N LYS A 13 26.97 7.14 8.73
CA LYS A 13 27.11 7.05 10.21
C LYS A 13 27.84 5.78 10.64
N SER A 14 27.55 4.65 10.00
CA SER A 14 28.17 3.34 10.27
C SER A 14 29.52 3.12 9.55
N LYS A 15 30.07 4.15 8.88
CA LYS A 15 31.36 4.11 8.16
C LYS A 15 31.45 3.05 7.05
N LYS A 16 30.30 2.61 6.51
CA LYS A 16 30.18 1.78 5.31
C LYS A 16 30.44 2.62 4.06
N ILE A 17 29.93 3.86 4.06
CA ILE A 17 30.35 4.91 3.13
C ILE A 17 31.34 5.80 3.87
N ARG A 18 32.51 6.02 3.30
CA ARG A 18 33.56 6.88 3.88
C ARG A 18 33.86 8.00 2.91
N GLY A 19 33.74 9.23 3.36
CA GLY A 19 34.32 10.35 2.65
C GLY A 19 35.84 10.20 2.67
N ARG A 20 36.46 9.97 1.51
CA ARG A 20 37.85 10.37 1.32
C ARG A 20 37.86 11.89 1.17
N SER A 21 38.96 12.58 1.52
CA SER A 21 39.11 14.03 1.32
C SER A 21 38.85 14.41 -0.14
N ALA A 22 37.60 14.61 -0.48
CA ALA A 22 37.13 14.99 -1.80
C ALA A 22 36.97 16.50 -1.80
N LEU A 23 37.40 17.14 -2.88
CA LEU A 23 37.22 18.59 -3.11
C LEU A 23 35.73 19.00 -3.09
N ARG A 24 34.82 18.04 -3.28
CA ARG A 24 33.36 18.22 -3.25
C ARG A 24 32.72 17.17 -2.34
N PRO A 25 31.75 17.54 -1.50
CA PRO A 25 31.02 16.59 -0.67
C PRO A 25 30.18 15.64 -1.54
N LEU A 26 29.89 14.45 -1.02
CA LEU A 26 29.01 13.48 -1.65
C LEU A 26 27.57 14.04 -1.70
N ASP A 27 26.96 14.06 -2.89
CA ASP A 27 25.55 14.39 -3.03
C ASP A 27 24.67 13.22 -2.55
N ILE A 28 24.14 13.34 -1.33
CA ILE A 28 23.25 12.34 -0.73
C ILE A 28 21.97 12.17 -1.56
N SER A 29 21.43 13.27 -2.09
CA SER A 29 20.18 13.23 -2.87
C SER A 29 20.42 12.55 -4.21
N GLY A 30 21.52 12.88 -4.89
CA GLY A 30 21.93 12.21 -6.13
C GLY A 30 22.20 10.72 -5.94
N LEU A 31 22.91 10.33 -4.87
CA LEU A 31 23.15 8.91 -4.57
C LEU A 31 21.84 8.17 -4.25
N SER A 32 20.92 8.81 -3.53
CA SER A 32 19.61 8.24 -3.25
C SER A 32 18.81 8.00 -4.54
N GLN A 33 18.87 8.94 -5.48
CA GLN A 33 18.23 8.80 -6.79
C GLN A 33 18.83 7.63 -7.58
N LEU A 34 20.16 7.48 -7.59
CA LEU A 34 20.82 6.36 -8.25
C LEU A 34 20.39 5.01 -7.64
N LEU A 35 20.30 4.91 -6.32
CA LEU A 35 19.81 3.69 -5.65
C LEU A 35 18.36 3.37 -6.03
N VAL A 36 17.51 4.39 -6.13
CA VAL A 36 16.12 4.22 -6.61
C VAL A 36 16.11 3.74 -8.06
N GLN A 37 16.95 4.28 -8.94
CA GLN A 37 17.06 3.82 -10.32
C GLN A 37 17.51 2.37 -10.43
N VAL A 38 18.51 1.97 -9.62
CA VAL A 38 18.95 0.57 -9.53
C VAL A 38 17.82 -0.33 -9.03
N SER A 39 17.07 0.12 -8.02
CA SER A 39 15.90 -0.62 -7.52
C SER A 39 14.85 -0.82 -8.63
N ASN A 40 14.50 0.24 -9.36
CA ASN A 40 13.55 0.17 -10.46
C ASN A 40 14.04 -0.77 -11.57
N LEU A 41 15.33 -0.73 -11.92
CA LEU A 41 15.92 -1.66 -12.90
C LEU A 41 15.71 -3.12 -12.50
N ILE A 42 15.90 -3.46 -11.21
CA ILE A 42 15.73 -4.82 -10.71
C ILE A 42 14.25 -5.25 -10.70
N VAL A 43 13.34 -4.30 -10.44
CA VAL A 43 11.88 -4.52 -10.51
C VAL A 43 11.44 -4.77 -11.96
N ASP A 44 11.93 -3.95 -12.89
CA ASP A 44 11.53 -3.96 -14.30
C ASP A 44 12.16 -5.12 -15.09
N CYS A 45 13.30 -5.66 -14.63
CA CYS A 45 14.05 -6.74 -15.28
C CYS A 45 14.25 -7.93 -14.32
N PRO A 46 13.22 -8.77 -14.10
CA PRO A 46 13.28 -9.86 -13.14
C PRO A 46 14.30 -10.96 -13.49
N GLU A 47 14.78 -11.00 -14.74
CA GLU A 47 15.87 -11.89 -15.19
C GLU A 47 17.21 -11.55 -14.52
N ILE A 48 17.37 -10.35 -13.97
CA ILE A 48 18.58 -9.97 -13.23
C ILE A 48 18.62 -10.74 -11.91
N GLN A 49 19.53 -11.71 -11.81
CA GLN A 49 19.84 -12.40 -10.56
C GLN A 49 20.91 -11.69 -9.74
N ARG A 50 21.87 -11.04 -10.42
CA ARG A 50 22.98 -10.35 -9.78
C ARG A 50 23.33 -9.09 -10.56
N LEU A 51 23.48 -7.99 -9.84
CA LEU A 51 24.06 -6.74 -10.34
C LEU A 51 25.24 -6.38 -9.43
N ASP A 52 26.42 -6.29 -10.02
CA ASP A 52 27.65 -5.88 -9.36
C ASP A 52 28.14 -4.57 -10.00
N ILE A 53 28.26 -3.51 -9.20
CA ILE A 53 28.78 -2.21 -9.64
C ILE A 53 30.06 -1.95 -8.83
N HIS A 54 31.21 -2.13 -9.46
CA HIS A 54 32.48 -2.04 -8.74
C HIS A 54 33.65 -1.54 -9.62
N PRO A 55 34.08 -0.27 -9.51
CA PRO A 55 33.63 0.78 -8.58
C PRO A 55 32.54 1.72 -9.17
N LEU A 56 31.72 2.26 -8.27
CA LEU A 56 30.93 3.46 -8.50
C LEU A 56 31.71 4.69 -8.03
N LEU A 57 32.14 5.55 -8.95
CA LEU A 57 32.75 6.83 -8.63
C LEU A 57 31.67 7.87 -8.36
N ALA A 58 31.77 8.58 -7.24
CA ALA A 58 30.89 9.68 -6.88
C ALA A 58 31.72 10.96 -6.68
N SER A 59 31.39 12.00 -7.44
CA SER A 59 32.08 13.30 -7.41
C SER A 59 31.06 14.43 -7.43
N GLY A 60 30.69 14.97 -6.27
CA GLY A 60 29.58 15.91 -6.18
C GLY A 60 28.27 15.25 -6.61
N ASN A 61 27.64 15.80 -7.64
CA ASN A 61 26.39 15.30 -8.26
C ASN A 61 26.62 14.34 -9.44
N GLU A 62 27.88 14.04 -9.79
CA GLU A 62 28.21 13.10 -10.86
C GLU A 62 28.49 11.70 -10.30
N PHE A 63 27.86 10.69 -10.90
CA PHE A 63 28.01 9.29 -10.55
C PHE A 63 28.37 8.47 -11.79
N THR A 64 29.53 7.80 -11.75
CA THR A 64 30.05 7.02 -12.89
C THR A 64 30.32 5.59 -12.44
N ALA A 65 29.62 4.63 -13.05
CA ALA A 65 29.94 3.21 -12.90
C ALA A 65 31.10 2.85 -13.83
N LEU A 66 32.25 2.47 -13.28
CA LEU A 66 33.44 2.11 -14.09
C LEU A 66 33.38 0.68 -14.59
N ASP A 67 32.80 -0.22 -13.81
CA ASP A 67 32.58 -1.61 -14.15
C ASP A 67 31.22 -2.06 -13.62
N VAL A 68 30.49 -2.79 -14.46
CA VAL A 68 29.15 -3.29 -14.19
C VAL A 68 29.07 -4.71 -14.72
N THR A 69 28.86 -5.67 -13.82
CA THR A 69 28.63 -7.07 -14.17
C THR A 69 27.19 -7.47 -13.85
N LEU A 70 26.50 -8.07 -14.82
CA LEU A 70 25.13 -8.56 -14.70
C LEU A 70 25.07 -10.08 -14.88
N GLY A 71 24.43 -10.77 -13.94
CA GLY A 71 24.05 -12.17 -14.08
C GLY A 71 22.58 -12.29 -14.42
N LEU A 72 22.27 -12.89 -15.58
CA LEU A 72 20.91 -13.08 -16.07
C LEU A 72 20.50 -14.56 -16.03
N ALA A 73 19.24 -14.82 -15.67
CA ALA A 73 18.63 -16.14 -15.77
C ALA A 73 17.17 -16.00 -16.21
N PRO A 74 16.60 -16.96 -16.96
CA PRO A 74 15.18 -16.97 -17.27
C PRO A 74 14.35 -16.90 -15.99
N PHE A 75 13.35 -16.02 -15.98
CA PHE A 75 12.45 -15.86 -14.85
C PHE A 75 11.02 -16.28 -15.24
N THR A 76 10.38 -17.06 -14.37
CA THR A 76 8.97 -17.45 -14.52
C THR A 76 8.28 -17.26 -13.18
N GLY A 77 7.18 -16.52 -13.16
CA GLY A 77 6.41 -16.23 -11.94
C GLY A 77 6.14 -14.75 -11.77
N ASP A 78 5.72 -14.36 -10.57
CA ASP A 78 5.49 -12.97 -10.19
C ASP A 78 6.82 -12.30 -9.79
N SER A 79 7.26 -11.30 -10.57
CA SER A 79 8.49 -10.55 -10.34
C SER A 79 8.46 -9.76 -9.03
N GLU A 80 7.28 -9.40 -8.51
CA GLU A 80 7.16 -8.67 -7.25
C GLU A 80 7.36 -9.58 -6.03
N SER A 81 7.05 -10.87 -6.14
CA SER A 81 7.14 -11.85 -5.04
C SER A 81 8.56 -12.10 -4.52
N ARG A 82 9.60 -11.75 -5.30
CA ARG A 82 11.01 -11.90 -4.89
C ARG A 82 11.49 -10.75 -3.98
N LEU A 83 10.74 -9.66 -3.92
CA LEU A 83 11.18 -8.44 -3.26
C LEU A 83 10.80 -8.52 -1.79
N ALA A 84 11.77 -8.31 -0.90
CA ALA A 84 11.51 -8.25 0.53
C ALA A 84 10.63 -7.04 0.92
N ILE A 85 10.56 -6.02 0.05
CA ILE A 85 9.67 -4.86 0.15
C ILE A 85 9.12 -4.62 -1.25
N ARG A 86 7.80 -4.72 -1.44
CA ARG A 86 7.18 -4.43 -2.74
C ARG A 86 7.29 -2.93 -3.07
N PRO A 87 7.56 -2.57 -4.35
CA PRO A 87 7.53 -1.19 -4.79
C PRO A 87 6.10 -0.64 -4.74
N TYR A 88 5.99 0.68 -4.87
CA TYR A 88 4.69 1.34 -4.94
C TYR A 88 3.87 0.82 -6.13
N PRO A 89 2.67 0.24 -5.92
CA PRO A 89 1.91 -0.40 -7.00
C PRO A 89 1.09 0.63 -7.80
N GLN A 90 1.75 1.31 -8.76
CA GLN A 90 1.16 2.37 -9.59
C GLN A 90 -0.10 1.91 -10.36
N GLN A 91 -0.17 0.64 -10.76
CA GLN A 91 -1.32 0.05 -11.42
C GLN A 91 -2.62 0.10 -10.58
N GLN A 92 -2.51 0.38 -9.28
CA GLN A 92 -3.65 0.52 -8.38
C GLN A 92 -4.17 1.95 -8.29
N GLU A 93 -3.60 2.92 -9.02
CA GLU A 93 -4.14 4.27 -9.09
C GLU A 93 -5.38 4.34 -9.99
N GLU A 94 -6.45 4.99 -9.53
CA GLU A 94 -7.65 5.20 -10.34
C GLU A 94 -8.38 6.51 -10.01
N TRP A 95 -8.90 7.18 -11.04
CA TRP A 95 -9.74 8.35 -10.85
C TRP A 95 -11.19 7.96 -10.59
N VAL A 96 -11.78 8.50 -9.52
CA VAL A 96 -13.17 8.24 -9.12
C VAL A 96 -13.96 9.54 -9.05
N VAL A 97 -15.17 9.49 -9.61
CA VAL A 97 -16.16 10.59 -9.52
C VAL A 97 -17.13 10.30 -8.39
N LEU A 98 -17.24 11.24 -7.45
CA LEU A 98 -18.17 11.21 -6.33
C LEU A 98 -19.59 11.60 -6.78
N LYS A 99 -20.60 11.34 -5.94
CA LYS A 99 -22.00 11.66 -6.26
C LYS A 99 -22.27 13.15 -6.50
N ASN A 100 -21.48 14.02 -5.90
CA ASN A 100 -21.55 15.47 -6.09
C ASN A 100 -20.84 15.93 -7.38
N GLY A 101 -20.30 15.01 -8.18
CA GLY A 101 -19.59 15.32 -9.43
C GLY A 101 -18.10 15.64 -9.24
N GLU A 102 -17.61 15.75 -8.00
CA GLU A 102 -16.20 15.99 -7.75
C GLU A 102 -15.34 14.77 -8.09
N ARG A 103 -14.09 15.02 -8.47
CA ARG A 103 -13.10 14.00 -8.79
C ARG A 103 -12.09 13.85 -7.65
N CYS A 104 -11.74 12.61 -7.36
CA CYS A 104 -10.64 12.26 -6.47
C CYS A 104 -9.84 11.11 -7.08
N LEU A 105 -8.56 11.02 -6.71
CA LEU A 105 -7.67 9.93 -7.07
C LEU A 105 -7.67 8.92 -5.93
N PHE A 106 -7.99 7.67 -6.22
CA PHE A 106 -7.74 6.57 -5.31
C PHE A 106 -6.37 6.00 -5.61
N ARG A 107 -5.52 5.88 -4.60
CA ARG A 107 -4.16 5.35 -4.78
C ARG A 107 -3.66 4.69 -3.49
N PRO A 108 -2.67 3.77 -3.55
CA PRO A 108 -2.01 3.29 -2.35
C PRO A 108 -1.43 4.45 -1.53
N ILE A 109 -1.43 4.31 -0.20
CA ILE A 109 -0.81 5.26 0.72
C ILE A 109 0.69 5.30 0.51
N LEU A 110 1.29 6.47 0.67
CA LEU A 110 2.73 6.70 0.61
C LEU A 110 3.25 7.05 2.01
N PRO A 111 4.53 6.74 2.32
CA PRO A 111 5.19 7.25 3.52
C PRO A 111 5.08 8.77 3.67
N GLU A 112 5.11 9.50 2.56
CA GLU A 112 5.02 10.95 2.51
C GLU A 112 3.61 11.49 2.84
N ASP A 113 2.60 10.63 2.97
CA ASP A 113 1.21 11.04 3.27
C ASP A 113 0.97 11.35 4.76
N GLU A 114 1.95 11.14 5.63
CA GLU A 114 1.81 11.37 7.06
C GLU A 114 1.20 12.75 7.41
N PRO A 115 1.67 13.89 6.86
CA PRO A 115 1.08 15.19 7.16
C PRO A 115 -0.38 15.31 6.72
N GLN A 116 -0.72 14.79 5.53
CA GLN A 116 -2.08 14.79 4.99
C GLN A 116 -2.99 13.85 5.79
N LEU A 117 -2.46 12.73 6.29
CA LEU A 117 -3.18 11.78 7.11
C LEU A 117 -3.54 12.38 8.47
N LEU A 118 -2.60 13.11 9.09
CA LEU A 118 -2.85 13.85 10.33
C LEU A 118 -3.94 14.92 10.13
N ALA A 119 -3.83 15.71 9.05
CA ALA A 119 -4.83 16.73 8.71
C ALA A 119 -6.21 16.11 8.44
N PHE A 120 -6.26 14.94 7.78
CA PHE A 120 -7.49 14.18 7.57
C PHE A 120 -8.12 13.71 8.89
N ILE A 121 -7.34 13.13 9.79
CA ILE A 121 -7.82 12.65 11.10
C ILE A 121 -8.42 13.80 11.91
N ALA A 122 -7.82 14.98 11.86
CA ALA A 122 -8.35 16.17 12.54
C ALA A 122 -9.74 16.61 12.04
N GLN A 123 -10.18 16.12 10.88
CA GLN A 123 -11.49 16.41 10.28
C GLN A 123 -12.49 15.24 10.44
N VAL A 124 -12.13 14.22 11.22
CA VAL A 124 -12.99 13.10 11.59
C VAL A 124 -13.54 13.33 13.00
N THR A 125 -14.82 13.05 13.23
CA THR A 125 -15.40 13.18 14.57
C THR A 125 -14.82 12.17 15.55
N LYS A 126 -14.78 12.52 16.84
CA LYS A 126 -14.35 11.61 17.91
C LYS A 126 -15.16 10.29 17.92
N GLU A 127 -16.45 10.36 17.58
CA GLU A 127 -17.31 9.18 17.47
C GLU A 127 -16.83 8.23 16.35
N ASP A 128 -16.48 8.76 15.18
CA ASP A 128 -15.97 7.95 14.06
C ASP A 128 -14.60 7.34 14.37
N LEU A 129 -13.72 8.09 15.04
CA LEU A 129 -12.44 7.57 15.53
C LEU A 129 -12.65 6.48 16.59
N TYR A 130 -13.60 6.67 17.50
CA TYR A 130 -13.96 5.67 18.50
C TYR A 130 -14.47 4.39 17.83
N TYR A 131 -15.34 4.48 16.82
CA TYR A 131 -15.76 3.31 16.04
C TYR A 131 -14.62 2.63 15.28
N ARG A 132 -13.61 3.38 14.85
CA ARG A 132 -12.46 2.85 14.10
C ARG A 132 -11.43 2.15 14.98
N TYR A 133 -11.16 2.68 16.18
CA TYR A 133 -10.07 2.26 17.06
C TYR A 133 -10.54 1.62 18.38
N PHE A 134 -11.86 1.52 18.60
CA PHE A 134 -12.47 0.97 19.81
C PHE A 134 -11.96 1.60 21.12
N SER A 135 -11.44 2.82 21.04
CA SER A 135 -10.81 3.55 22.14
C SER A 135 -10.89 5.05 21.90
N GLU A 136 -10.85 5.82 22.99
CA GLU A 136 -10.74 7.27 22.90
C GLU A 136 -9.30 7.63 22.49
N ILE A 137 -9.14 8.13 21.28
CA ILE A 137 -7.85 8.62 20.78
C ILE A 137 -7.79 10.13 21.01
N ASN A 138 -6.75 10.58 21.71
CA ASN A 138 -6.52 12.00 21.97
C ASN A 138 -5.71 12.64 20.84
N GLU A 139 -4.52 12.12 20.55
CA GLU A 139 -3.64 12.58 19.48
C GLU A 139 -2.82 11.39 18.94
N PHE A 140 -2.44 11.46 17.66
CA PHE A 140 -1.52 10.49 17.05
C PHE A 140 -0.10 11.04 17.09
N THR A 141 0.84 10.21 17.51
CA THR A 141 2.27 10.55 17.48
C THR A 141 2.85 10.40 16.07
N HIS A 142 4.05 10.95 15.85
CA HIS A 142 4.81 10.72 14.61
C HIS A 142 4.99 9.20 14.34
N ASP A 143 5.31 8.43 15.38
CA ASP A 143 5.53 6.99 15.26
C ASP A 143 4.23 6.26 14.86
N ASP A 144 3.08 6.66 15.38
CA ASP A 144 1.78 6.09 14.98
C ASP A 144 1.51 6.34 13.49
N LEU A 145 1.70 7.58 13.03
CA LEU A 145 1.47 7.95 11.63
C LEU A 145 2.47 7.32 10.67
N ALA A 146 3.73 7.20 11.09
CA ALA A 146 4.76 6.49 10.34
C ALA A 146 4.38 5.01 10.16
N ASN A 147 3.94 4.34 11.23
CA ASN A 147 3.44 2.96 11.16
C ASN A 147 2.19 2.83 10.28
N MET A 148 1.36 3.88 10.20
CA MET A 148 0.18 3.88 9.33
C MET A 148 0.50 4.16 7.86
N THR A 149 1.62 4.81 7.52
CA THR A 149 1.92 5.25 6.15
C THR A 149 3.00 4.39 5.48
N GLN A 150 3.89 3.79 6.28
CA GLN A 150 4.99 2.94 5.82
C GLN A 150 4.58 1.47 5.90
N ILE A 151 3.76 1.04 4.94
CA ILE A 151 3.22 -0.33 4.90
C ILE A 151 4.02 -1.24 3.96
N ASP A 152 4.02 -2.53 4.25
CA ASP A 152 4.44 -3.56 3.30
C ASP A 152 3.24 -3.94 2.41
N TYR A 153 3.25 -3.47 1.16
CA TYR A 153 2.13 -3.65 0.22
C TYR A 153 1.74 -5.12 -0.04
N ASP A 154 2.60 -6.09 0.28
CA ASP A 154 2.28 -7.53 0.18
C ASP A 154 1.34 -8.00 1.30
N ARG A 155 1.59 -7.54 2.53
CA ARG A 155 0.91 -8.00 3.76
C ARG A 155 -0.17 -7.03 4.22
N GLU A 156 -0.01 -5.75 3.89
CA GLU A 156 -0.90 -4.68 4.26
C GLU A 156 -1.13 -3.78 3.07
N MET A 157 -2.39 -3.54 2.74
CA MET A 157 -2.76 -2.57 1.70
C MET A 157 -3.62 -1.48 2.30
N ALA A 158 -3.26 -0.22 2.07
CA ALA A 158 -4.10 0.92 2.38
C ALA A 158 -4.28 1.80 1.14
N PHE A 159 -5.54 2.07 0.80
CA PHE A 159 -5.91 3.01 -0.26
C PHE A 159 -6.40 4.31 0.35
N VAL A 160 -5.88 5.42 -0.16
CA VAL A 160 -6.31 6.78 0.17
C VAL A 160 -7.09 7.37 -1.00
N ALA A 161 -8.16 8.10 -0.68
CA ALA A 161 -8.84 8.97 -1.63
C ALA A 161 -8.30 10.38 -1.47
N VAL A 162 -7.63 10.91 -2.50
CA VAL A 162 -7.02 12.25 -2.47
C VAL A 162 -7.67 13.19 -3.46
N ARG A 163 -7.77 14.47 -3.06
CA ARG A 163 -8.27 15.56 -3.91
C ARG A 163 -7.28 16.72 -3.86
N ALA A 164 -7.17 17.44 -4.97
CA ALA A 164 -6.41 18.68 -5.00
C ALA A 164 -7.12 19.77 -4.17
N SER A 165 -6.38 20.46 -3.32
CA SER A 165 -6.83 21.60 -2.52
C SER A 165 -5.95 22.83 -2.80
N ALA A 166 -6.34 23.99 -2.28
CA ALA A 166 -5.53 25.21 -2.42
C ALA A 166 -4.14 25.09 -1.78
N GLU A 167 -3.98 24.20 -0.80
CA GLU A 167 -2.75 23.96 -0.05
C GLU A 167 -1.98 22.73 -0.54
N GLY A 168 -2.42 22.09 -1.64
CA GLY A 168 -1.79 20.91 -2.22
C GLY A 168 -2.79 19.77 -2.44
N SER A 169 -2.63 18.69 -1.69
CA SER A 169 -3.54 17.53 -1.74
C SER A 169 -4.04 17.19 -0.35
N GLU A 170 -5.32 16.85 -0.23
CA GLU A 170 -5.93 16.40 1.02
C GLU A 170 -6.45 14.96 0.88
N ILE A 171 -6.40 14.20 1.98
CA ILE A 171 -7.03 12.88 2.09
C ILE A 171 -8.49 13.06 2.50
N LEU A 172 -9.40 12.40 1.78
CA LEU A 172 -10.84 12.41 2.02
C LEU A 172 -11.32 11.15 2.76
N GLY A 173 -10.57 10.07 2.64
CA GLY A 173 -10.87 8.80 3.25
C GLY A 173 -9.77 7.78 3.01
N VAL A 174 -9.71 6.80 3.89
CA VAL A 174 -8.74 5.72 3.88
C VAL A 174 -9.47 4.40 4.07
N THR A 175 -9.07 3.38 3.32
CA THR A 175 -9.45 1.99 3.61
C THR A 175 -8.19 1.14 3.67
N ARG A 176 -8.21 0.11 4.50
CA ARG A 176 -7.06 -0.75 4.77
C ARG A 176 -7.49 -2.20 4.85
N ALA A 177 -6.64 -3.10 4.37
CA ALA A 177 -6.65 -4.53 4.66
C ALA A 177 -5.30 -4.92 5.26
N ILE A 178 -5.30 -5.65 6.36
CA ILE A 178 -4.10 -6.26 6.97
C ILE A 178 -4.28 -7.77 6.90
N SER A 179 -3.43 -8.44 6.13
CA SER A 179 -3.46 -9.88 5.98
C SER A 179 -2.85 -10.60 7.18
N ASP A 180 -3.35 -11.81 7.43
CA ASP A 180 -2.69 -12.76 8.31
C ASP A 180 -1.34 -13.24 7.72
N PRO A 181 -0.48 -13.90 8.51
CA PRO A 181 0.82 -14.37 8.03
C PRO A 181 0.77 -15.31 6.82
N ASP A 182 -0.36 -16.00 6.63
CA ASP A 182 -0.57 -16.98 5.56
C ASP A 182 -1.25 -16.36 4.30
N ASN A 183 -1.57 -15.06 4.33
CA ASN A 183 -2.30 -14.34 3.28
C ASN A 183 -3.64 -15.02 2.87
N ILE A 184 -4.32 -15.67 3.82
CA ILE A 184 -5.61 -16.34 3.62
C ILE A 184 -6.75 -15.40 4.01
N ASP A 185 -6.59 -14.76 5.17
CA ASP A 185 -7.56 -13.87 5.77
C ASP A 185 -6.99 -12.45 5.88
N ALA A 186 -7.84 -11.44 5.73
CA ALA A 186 -7.45 -10.06 6.01
C ALA A 186 -8.50 -9.34 6.86
N GLU A 187 -8.03 -8.50 7.77
CA GLU A 187 -8.86 -7.57 8.52
C GLU A 187 -8.97 -6.24 7.77
N PHE A 188 -10.20 -5.78 7.52
CA PHE A 188 -10.45 -4.52 6.87
C PHE A 188 -10.85 -3.42 7.83
N ALA A 189 -10.56 -2.19 7.41
CA ALA A 189 -11.17 -1.01 7.97
C ALA A 189 -11.40 0.07 6.92
N VAL A 190 -12.31 0.98 7.21
CA VAL A 190 -12.57 2.16 6.40
C VAL A 190 -12.87 3.35 7.31
N LEU A 191 -12.27 4.49 6.98
CA LEU A 191 -12.51 5.76 7.63
C LEU A 191 -12.71 6.82 6.56
N VAL A 192 -13.76 7.61 6.68
CA VAL A 192 -14.08 8.69 5.75
C VAL A 192 -14.35 9.94 6.56
N ARG A 193 -13.89 11.08 6.04
CA ARG A 193 -14.17 12.40 6.61
C ARG A 193 -15.65 12.58 6.88
N SER A 194 -15.96 13.05 8.09
CA SER A 194 -17.34 13.05 8.58
C SER A 194 -18.24 13.99 7.78
N ASP A 195 -17.69 15.08 7.22
CA ASP A 195 -18.36 16.04 6.32
C ASP A 195 -18.61 15.51 4.90
N LEU A 196 -17.96 14.41 4.50
CA LEU A 196 -18.09 13.79 3.17
C LEU A 196 -18.92 12.50 3.17
N LYS A 197 -19.57 12.21 4.29
CA LYS A 197 -20.50 11.07 4.41
C LYS A 197 -21.70 11.25 3.46
N GLY A 198 -22.26 10.12 3.02
CA GLY A 198 -23.40 10.11 2.09
C GLY A 198 -23.04 10.24 0.60
N LEU A 199 -21.84 10.75 0.27
CA LEU A 199 -21.35 10.89 -1.11
C LEU A 199 -20.92 9.56 -1.76
N GLY A 200 -20.98 8.45 -1.03
CA GLY A 200 -20.62 7.12 -1.52
C GLY A 200 -19.13 6.81 -1.47
N LEU A 201 -18.30 7.70 -0.92
CA LEU A 201 -16.85 7.53 -0.84
C LEU A 201 -16.43 6.24 -0.12
N GLY A 202 -16.98 5.98 1.08
CA GLY A 202 -16.67 4.76 1.83
C GLY A 202 -17.06 3.47 1.09
N ARG A 203 -18.14 3.52 0.29
CA ARG A 203 -18.52 2.39 -0.58
C ARG A 203 -17.50 2.16 -1.68
N ARG A 204 -17.13 3.22 -2.41
CA ARG A 204 -16.16 3.12 -3.50
C ARG A 204 -14.79 2.65 -3.01
N LEU A 205 -14.32 3.15 -1.87
CA LEU A 205 -13.08 2.70 -1.24
C LEU A 205 -13.14 1.21 -0.90
N MET A 206 -14.20 0.77 -0.24
CA MET A 206 -14.39 -0.65 0.08
C MET A 206 -14.49 -1.53 -1.18
N GLU A 207 -15.19 -1.09 -2.23
CA GLU A 207 -15.24 -1.81 -3.52
C GLU A 207 -13.85 -1.99 -4.13
N LYS A 208 -13.01 -0.95 -4.09
CA LYS A 208 -11.61 -1.03 -4.51
C LYS A 208 -10.83 -2.04 -3.68
N LEU A 209 -10.94 -1.97 -2.35
CA LEU A 209 -10.23 -2.87 -1.44
C LEU A 209 -10.65 -4.33 -1.65
N ILE A 210 -11.94 -4.60 -1.84
CA ILE A 210 -12.46 -5.94 -2.14
C ILE A 210 -11.90 -6.45 -3.47
N THR A 211 -11.89 -5.62 -4.51
CA THR A 211 -11.36 -5.99 -5.83
C THR A 211 -9.86 -6.31 -5.73
N TYR A 212 -9.10 -5.47 -5.03
CA TYR A 212 -7.68 -5.69 -4.76
C TYR A 212 -7.45 -7.02 -4.04
N THR A 213 -8.11 -7.21 -2.89
CA THR A 213 -7.89 -8.40 -2.05
C THR A 213 -8.28 -9.70 -2.76
N GLN A 214 -9.35 -9.69 -3.56
CA GLN A 214 -9.72 -10.82 -4.43
C GLN A 214 -8.65 -11.14 -5.47
N SER A 215 -8.13 -10.12 -6.16
CA SER A 215 -7.07 -10.32 -7.17
C SER A 215 -5.74 -10.81 -6.57
N HIS A 216 -5.50 -10.50 -5.30
CA HIS A 216 -4.33 -10.94 -4.53
C HIS A 216 -4.51 -12.33 -3.89
N GLY A 217 -5.62 -13.01 -4.16
CA GLY A 217 -5.81 -14.41 -3.76
C GLY A 217 -6.26 -14.62 -2.32
N LEU A 218 -6.59 -13.55 -1.58
CA LEU A 218 -7.24 -13.67 -0.28
C LEU A 218 -8.52 -14.50 -0.41
N GLN A 219 -8.85 -15.27 0.62
CA GLN A 219 -10.05 -16.10 0.64
C GLN A 219 -11.17 -15.44 1.41
N ARG A 220 -10.85 -14.55 2.35
CA ARG A 220 -11.84 -13.91 3.20
C ARG A 220 -11.36 -12.55 3.72
N LEU A 221 -12.31 -11.62 3.81
CA LEU A 221 -12.13 -10.27 4.33
C LEU A 221 -13.07 -10.08 5.52
N ASN A 222 -12.50 -9.80 6.69
CA ASN A 222 -13.22 -9.73 7.96
C ASN A 222 -13.06 -8.34 8.60
N GLY A 223 -14.02 -7.94 9.43
CA GLY A 223 -13.91 -6.71 10.19
C GLY A 223 -14.88 -6.71 11.36
N ILE A 224 -14.59 -5.88 12.35
CA ILE A 224 -15.46 -5.67 13.51
C ILE A 224 -15.91 -4.22 13.55
N THR A 225 -17.13 -4.00 14.03
CA THR A 225 -17.66 -2.65 14.29
C THR A 225 -18.57 -2.69 15.51
N MET A 226 -18.94 -1.54 16.06
CA MET A 226 -19.94 -1.47 17.13
C MET A 226 -21.38 -1.54 16.58
N PRO A 227 -22.35 -2.06 17.36
CA PRO A 227 -23.77 -2.10 16.99
C PRO A 227 -24.36 -0.74 16.62
N ASN A 228 -23.84 0.35 17.21
CA ASN A 228 -24.30 1.71 16.97
C ASN A 228 -23.81 2.30 15.63
N ASN A 229 -22.78 1.71 15.01
CA ASN A 229 -22.28 2.14 13.71
C ASN A 229 -23.18 1.64 12.56
N ARG A 230 -24.41 2.14 12.52
CA ARG A 230 -25.44 1.79 11.53
C ARG A 230 -24.97 2.04 10.09
N GLY A 231 -24.12 3.06 9.89
CA GLY A 231 -23.53 3.38 8.60
C GLY A 231 -22.66 2.25 8.06
N MET A 232 -21.74 1.74 8.87
CA MET A 232 -20.87 0.62 8.49
C MET A 232 -21.67 -0.67 8.29
N ILE A 233 -22.63 -0.97 9.18
CA ILE A 233 -23.49 -2.16 9.06
C ILE A 233 -24.27 -2.14 7.74
N ALA A 234 -24.87 -0.99 7.40
CA ALA A 234 -25.61 -0.82 6.15
C ALA A 234 -24.70 -0.91 4.91
N LEU A 235 -23.48 -0.37 5.01
CA LEU A 235 -22.48 -0.46 3.95
C LEU A 235 -22.04 -1.91 3.71
N ALA A 236 -21.70 -2.63 4.78
CA ALA A 236 -21.27 -4.02 4.72
C ALA A 236 -22.33 -4.93 4.07
N ARG A 237 -23.61 -4.78 4.47
CA ARG A 237 -24.73 -5.50 3.84
C ARG A 237 -24.85 -5.23 2.34
N LYS A 238 -24.70 -3.97 1.92
CA LYS A 238 -24.75 -3.59 0.50
C LYS A 238 -23.61 -4.17 -0.32
N LEU A 239 -22.46 -4.41 0.31
CA LEU A 239 -21.28 -5.02 -0.31
C LEU A 239 -21.27 -6.56 -0.21
N GLY A 240 -22.34 -7.17 0.31
CA GLY A 240 -22.48 -8.63 0.38
C GLY A 240 -21.76 -9.27 1.58
N PHE A 241 -21.38 -8.51 2.59
CA PHE A 241 -20.85 -9.09 3.83
C PHE A 241 -21.96 -9.77 4.62
N LYS A 242 -21.64 -10.93 5.18
CA LYS A 242 -22.39 -11.52 6.28
C LYS A 242 -22.17 -10.67 7.52
N VAL A 243 -23.27 -10.28 8.15
CA VAL A 243 -23.29 -9.47 9.37
C VAL A 243 -23.82 -10.31 10.50
N ASP A 244 -23.00 -10.50 11.54
CA ASP A 244 -23.36 -11.21 12.76
C ASP A 244 -23.31 -10.24 13.95
N ILE A 245 -24.44 -10.08 14.64
CA ILE A 245 -24.59 -9.10 15.73
C ILE A 245 -24.47 -9.85 17.05
N GLN A 246 -23.37 -9.63 17.75
CA GLN A 246 -23.07 -10.27 19.03
C GLN A 246 -23.31 -9.26 20.15
N LEU A 247 -24.58 -9.19 20.59
CA LEU A 247 -25.02 -8.19 21.57
C LEU A 247 -24.32 -8.33 22.94
N GLU A 248 -23.96 -9.55 23.33
CA GLU A 248 -23.27 -9.84 24.59
C GLU A 248 -21.85 -9.26 24.63
N ASP A 249 -21.15 -9.30 23.49
CA ASP A 249 -19.78 -8.80 23.34
C ASP A 249 -19.72 -7.31 22.93
N GLY A 250 -20.87 -6.68 22.70
CA GLY A 250 -20.94 -5.27 22.30
C GLY A 250 -20.37 -4.98 20.90
N ILE A 251 -20.25 -6.00 20.05
CA ILE A 251 -19.64 -5.90 18.71
C ILE A 251 -20.54 -6.50 17.61
N VAL A 252 -20.21 -6.16 16.38
CA VAL A 252 -20.81 -6.70 15.16
C VAL A 252 -19.68 -7.18 14.26
N SER A 253 -19.69 -8.49 13.98
CA SER A 253 -18.73 -9.15 13.11
C SER A 253 -19.20 -9.08 11.66
N LEU A 254 -18.31 -8.66 10.77
CA LEU A 254 -18.52 -8.51 9.34
C LEU A 254 -17.57 -9.46 8.61
N SER A 255 -18.09 -10.30 7.72
CA SER A 255 -17.27 -11.24 6.95
C SER A 255 -17.71 -11.32 5.49
N CYS A 256 -16.75 -11.34 4.58
CA CYS A 256 -16.96 -11.57 3.16
C CYS A 256 -16.03 -12.69 2.70
N ASN A 257 -16.61 -13.77 2.15
CA ASN A 257 -15.85 -14.89 1.62
C ASN A 257 -15.74 -14.75 0.10
N PHE A 258 -14.53 -14.89 -0.43
CA PHE A 258 -14.28 -14.89 -1.86
C PHE A 258 -14.35 -16.33 -2.37
N GLN A 259 -15.19 -16.57 -3.38
CA GLN A 259 -15.24 -17.89 -4.01
C GLN A 259 -13.93 -18.11 -4.76
N ARG A 260 -13.25 -19.24 -4.50
CA ARG A 260 -12.17 -19.70 -5.38
C ARG A 260 -12.75 -19.89 -6.78
N ASN A 261 -12.44 -18.96 -7.68
CA ASN A 261 -12.60 -19.24 -9.10
C ASN A 261 -11.58 -20.33 -9.45
N ASN A 262 -12.02 -21.59 -9.40
CA ASN A 262 -11.32 -22.70 -10.04
C ASN A 262 -11.25 -22.38 -11.53
N HIS A 263 -10.21 -21.67 -11.97
CA HIS A 263 -9.82 -21.68 -13.37
C HIS A 263 -9.46 -23.12 -13.69
N LYS A 264 -10.42 -23.82 -14.30
CA LYS A 264 -10.19 -25.11 -14.94
C LYS A 264 -9.09 -24.89 -15.99
N LEU A 265 -7.86 -25.22 -15.63
CA LEU A 265 -6.87 -25.71 -16.58
C LEU A 265 -7.44 -27.01 -17.15
N THR A 266 -8.34 -26.90 -18.13
CA THR A 266 -8.78 -28.04 -18.91
C THR A 266 -7.70 -28.27 -19.95
N THR A 267 -6.80 -29.20 -19.63
CA THR A 267 -5.90 -29.85 -20.56
C THR A 267 -6.72 -30.36 -21.76
N ALA A 268 -6.61 -29.70 -22.90
CA ALA A 268 -7.07 -30.21 -24.19
C ALA A 268 -5.82 -30.52 -25.04
N ILE A 269 -5.10 -31.56 -24.66
CA ILE A 269 -4.15 -32.26 -25.55
C ILE A 269 -4.33 -33.76 -25.31
N VAL A 270 -5.44 -34.31 -25.79
CA VAL A 270 -5.50 -35.69 -26.28
C VAL A 270 -6.54 -35.69 -27.40
N ASP A 271 -6.09 -36.09 -28.59
CA ASP A 271 -6.82 -36.51 -29.80
C ASP A 271 -6.30 -35.77 -31.01
N HIS A 272 -5.14 -36.21 -31.54
CA HIS A 272 -4.76 -36.15 -32.96
C HIS A 272 -3.57 -37.09 -33.22
N PHE A 273 -3.72 -38.37 -32.86
CA PHE A 273 -2.92 -39.46 -33.41
C PHE A 273 -3.84 -40.65 -33.70
N SER A 274 -4.52 -40.57 -34.84
CA SER A 274 -5.13 -41.68 -35.57
C SER A 274 -5.43 -41.16 -36.97
N GLY A 275 -4.46 -41.31 -37.87
CA GLY A 275 -4.52 -40.91 -39.28
C GLY A 275 -3.20 -41.25 -39.96
#